data_AF-A0A0B7AEL3-F1
#
_entry.id   AF-A0A0B7AEL3-F1
#
_cell.length_a   1.000
_cell.length_b   1.000
_cell.length_c   1.000
_cell.angle_alpha   90.00
_cell.angle_beta   90.00
_cell.angle_gamma   90.00
#
_symmetry.space_group_name_H-M   'P 1'
#
loop_
_entity.id
_entity.type
_entity.pdbx_description
1 polymer ?
#
loop_
_entity_poly.entity_id
_entity_poly.type
_entity_poly.pdbx_seq_one_letter_code
_entity_poly.pdbx_strand_id
1 'polypeptide(L)'
;KMLHCHHTFCMDCLYQMYRVEGEFRQSLTGVFRGMPLTVKIQCPSCREGVLISEAELRRLPNDHTIMELLCFVNQTGKSDIQYCAKHQMQPLNFFCEPCIMPVCCDCTVIDHKESKGHIVVNVDE
;
A
#
# COMPACT_ATOMS: atom_id res chain seq x y z
N LYS A 1 5.56 2.61 -8.87
CA LYS A 1 5.94 3.12 -10.20
C LYS A 1 5.40 2.22 -11.26
N MET A 2 4.77 2.80 -12.28
CA MET A 2 4.14 2.07 -13.36
C MET A 2 5.11 1.97 -14.55
N LEU A 3 5.29 0.74 -15.05
CA LEU A 3 6.00 0.49 -16.31
C LEU A 3 5.06 0.73 -17.52
N HIS A 4 5.60 0.73 -18.73
CA HIS A 4 4.79 0.90 -19.96
C HIS A 4 3.76 -0.22 -20.16
N CYS A 5 3.99 -1.38 -19.55
CA CYS A 5 3.06 -2.50 -19.52
C CYS A 5 1.94 -2.36 -18.46
N HIS A 6 1.77 -1.17 -17.87
CA HIS A 6 0.80 -0.85 -16.80
C HIS A 6 0.94 -1.64 -15.49
N HIS A 7 2.01 -2.41 -15.32
CA HIS A 7 2.31 -3.06 -14.05
C HIS A 7 3.07 -2.13 -13.12
N THR A 8 2.67 -2.12 -11.84
CA THR A 8 3.19 -1.22 -10.81
C THR A 8 4.11 -1.97 -9.84
N PHE A 9 5.31 -1.43 -9.61
CA PHE A 9 6.31 -1.98 -8.67
C PHE A 9 6.84 -0.90 -7.71
N CYS A 10 7.42 -1.33 -6.60
CA CYS A 10 8.08 -0.43 -5.65
C CYS A 10 9.35 0.18 -6.26
N MET A 11 9.77 1.39 -5.82
CA MET A 11 11.00 2.02 -6.31
C MET A 11 12.22 1.14 -6.04
N ASP A 12 12.33 0.58 -4.84
CA ASP A 12 13.47 -0.25 -4.43
C ASP A 12 13.59 -1.50 -5.30
N CYS A 13 12.45 -2.11 -5.63
CA CYS A 13 12.32 -3.27 -6.51
C CYS A 13 12.89 -2.94 -7.89
N LEU A 14 12.51 -1.79 -8.46
CA LEU A 14 12.99 -1.37 -9.78
C LEU A 14 14.48 -0.97 -9.76
N TYR A 15 14.96 -0.34 -8.69
CA TYR A 15 16.39 -0.04 -8.53
C TYR A 15 17.23 -1.32 -8.42
N GLN A 16 16.74 -2.33 -7.70
CA GLN A 16 17.44 -3.61 -7.63
C GLN A 16 17.54 -4.28 -9.00
N MET A 17 16.45 -4.27 -9.78
CA MET A 17 16.47 -4.78 -11.16
C MET A 17 17.43 -3.99 -12.05
N TYR A 18 17.40 -2.66 -11.98
CA TYR A 18 18.32 -1.79 -12.72
C TYR A 18 19.78 -2.09 -12.39
N ARG A 19 20.10 -2.27 -11.10
CA ARG A 19 21.46 -2.56 -10.63
C ARG A 19 21.96 -3.90 -11.15
N VAL A 20 21.16 -4.97 -11.02
CA VAL A 20 21.53 -6.32 -11.48
C VAL A 20 21.81 -6.33 -12.99
N GLU A 21 20.95 -5.69 -13.78
CA GLU A 21 21.15 -5.57 -15.23
C GLU A 21 22.34 -4.68 -15.59
N GLY A 22 22.60 -3.64 -14.79
CA GLY A 22 23.76 -2.78 -14.93
C GLY A 22 25.09 -3.51 -14.70
N GLU A 23 25.17 -4.29 -13.63
CA GLU A 23 26.33 -5.14 -13.29
C GLU A 23 26.56 -6.20 -14.37
N PHE A 24 25.50 -6.85 -14.85
CA PHE A 24 25.59 -7.80 -15.96
C PHE A 24 26.16 -7.13 -17.22
N ARG A 25 25.68 -5.94 -17.58
CA ARG A 25 26.21 -5.20 -18.73
C ARG A 25 27.65 -4.73 -18.55
N GLN A 26 28.05 -4.32 -17.35
CA GLN A 26 29.43 -3.94 -17.07
C GLN A 26 30.40 -5.13 -17.10
N SER A 27 29.90 -6.34 -16.86
CA SER A 27 30.67 -7.57 -17.06
C SER A 27 30.94 -7.88 -18.54
N LEU A 28 30.14 -7.33 -19.47
CA LEU A 28 30.25 -7.55 -20.91
C LEU A 28 31.20 -6.52 -21.55
N THR A 29 32.49 -6.88 -21.70
CA THR A 29 33.55 -6.14 -22.44
C THR A 29 33.91 -4.71 -21.98
N GLY A 30 35.20 -4.35 -22.07
CA GLY A 30 35.74 -3.11 -21.49
C GLY A 30 35.27 -1.79 -22.13
N VAL A 31 34.67 -1.84 -23.33
CA VAL A 31 34.20 -0.65 -24.07
C VAL A 31 33.03 0.04 -23.36
N PHE A 32 32.24 -0.70 -22.58
CA PHE A 32 31.02 -0.20 -21.95
C PHE A 32 31.25 0.47 -20.58
N ARG A 33 32.47 0.49 -20.04
CA ARG A 33 32.77 1.11 -18.72
C ARG A 33 32.64 2.63 -18.70
N GLY A 34 32.63 3.30 -19.85
CA GLY A 34 32.58 4.77 -19.96
C GLY A 34 31.30 5.33 -20.59
N MET A 35 30.32 4.50 -20.95
CA MET A 35 29.08 4.94 -21.59
C MET A 35 27.94 5.15 -20.56
N PRO A 36 26.97 6.04 -20.86
CA PRO A 36 25.78 6.20 -20.04
C PRO A 36 25.04 4.86 -19.89
N LEU A 37 24.73 4.49 -18.64
CA LEU A 37 24.18 3.19 -18.27
C LEU A 37 22.67 3.13 -18.55
N THR A 38 22.30 2.79 -19.77
CA THR A 38 20.92 2.40 -20.12
C THR A 38 20.83 0.88 -20.07
N VAL A 39 19.88 0.32 -19.32
CA VAL A 39 19.72 -1.14 -19.15
C VAL A 39 18.33 -1.60 -19.61
N LYS A 40 18.17 -2.88 -19.93
CA LYS A 40 16.87 -3.46 -20.30
C LYS A 40 16.26 -4.12 -19.07
N ILE A 41 15.23 -3.53 -18.49
CA ILE A 41 14.50 -4.14 -17.38
C ILE A 41 13.30 -4.91 -17.93
N GLN A 42 13.13 -6.18 -17.54
CA GLN A 42 11.95 -6.97 -17.90
C GLN A 42 10.91 -6.96 -16.78
N CYS A 43 9.66 -6.70 -17.12
CA CYS A 43 8.56 -6.80 -16.17
C CYS A 43 8.43 -8.24 -15.64
N PRO A 44 8.45 -8.46 -14.31
CA PRO A 44 8.25 -9.79 -13.72
C PRO A 44 6.90 -10.44 -14.08
N SER A 45 5.87 -9.63 -14.32
CA SER A 45 4.50 -10.11 -14.56
C SER A 45 4.26 -10.52 -16.03
N CYS A 46 4.71 -9.70 -16.99
CA CYS A 46 4.40 -9.90 -18.41
C CYS A 46 5.64 -10.09 -19.31
N ARG A 47 6.86 -10.02 -18.74
CA ARG A 47 8.16 -10.13 -19.43
C ARG A 47 8.44 -9.06 -20.49
N GLU A 48 7.56 -8.09 -20.66
CA GLU A 48 7.78 -6.93 -21.52
C GLU A 48 9.03 -6.17 -21.04
N GLY A 49 9.93 -5.88 -21.96
CA GLY A 49 11.23 -5.27 -21.66
C GLY A 49 11.26 -3.79 -22.01
N VAL A 50 11.72 -2.96 -21.09
CA VAL A 50 11.90 -1.52 -21.30
C VAL A 50 13.39 -1.16 -21.21
N LEU A 51 13.87 -0.39 -22.19
CA LEU A 51 15.20 0.23 -22.11
C LEU A 51 15.07 1.50 -21.29
N ILE A 52 15.83 1.59 -20.19
CA ILE A 52 15.68 2.70 -19.25
C ILE A 52 17.03 3.12 -18.67
N SER A 53 17.24 4.42 -18.60
CA SER A 53 18.34 5.04 -17.85
C SER A 53 17.94 5.31 -16.39
N GLU A 54 18.91 5.53 -15.50
CA GLU A 54 18.62 5.86 -14.09
C GLU A 54 17.70 7.09 -13.95
N ALA A 55 17.94 8.13 -14.76
CA ALA A 55 17.14 9.35 -14.77
C ALA A 55 15.70 9.12 -15.24
N GLU A 56 15.49 8.18 -16.16
CA GLU A 56 14.14 7.79 -16.62
C GLU A 56 13.43 6.91 -15.60
N LEU A 57 14.17 6.01 -14.92
CA LEU A 57 13.63 5.16 -13.87
C LEU A 57 13.01 5.99 -12.73
N ARG A 58 13.67 7.06 -12.32
CA ARG A 58 13.17 7.98 -11.29
C ARG A 58 11.92 8.76 -11.74
N ARG A 59 11.81 9.04 -13.04
CA ARG A 59 10.71 9.80 -13.66
C ARG A 59 9.51 8.94 -14.05
N LEU A 60 9.56 7.62 -13.84
CA LEU A 60 8.41 6.76 -14.09
C LEU A 60 7.17 7.28 -13.36
N PRO A 61 5.98 7.21 -14.00
CA PRO A 61 4.76 7.67 -13.37
C PRO A 61 4.45 6.84 -12.11
N ASN A 62 3.88 7.51 -11.11
CA ASN A 62 3.14 6.79 -10.06
C ASN A 62 1.82 6.32 -10.67
N ASP A 63 1.25 5.28 -10.08
CA ASP A 63 -0.06 4.82 -10.51
C ASP A 63 -1.10 5.90 -10.17
N HIS A 64 -1.59 6.60 -11.20
CA HIS A 64 -2.51 7.72 -11.01
C HIS A 64 -3.84 7.25 -10.42
N THR A 65 -4.30 6.04 -10.78
CA THR A 65 -5.56 5.50 -10.28
C THR A 65 -5.49 5.25 -8.78
N ILE A 66 -4.36 4.74 -8.28
CA ILE A 66 -4.13 4.57 -6.84
C ILE A 66 -4.04 5.93 -6.15
N MET A 67 -3.35 6.91 -6.75
CA MET A 67 -3.25 8.26 -6.16
C MET A 67 -4.62 8.96 -6.08
N GLU A 68 -5.45 8.84 -7.13
CA GLU A 68 -6.81 9.37 -7.14
C GLU A 68 -7.71 8.68 -6.12
N LEU A 69 -7.63 7.35 -6.00
CA LEU A 69 -8.36 6.59 -4.98
C LEU A 69 -7.94 7.00 -3.56
N LEU A 70 -6.64 7.13 -3.29
CA LEU A 70 -6.15 7.62 -2.00
C LEU A 70 -6.61 9.05 -1.73
N CYS A 71 -6.60 9.92 -2.75
CA CYS A 71 -7.10 11.29 -2.65
C CYS A 71 -8.59 11.31 -2.32
N PHE A 72 -9.38 10.49 -3.02
CA PHE A 72 -10.81 10.32 -2.78
C PHE A 72 -11.09 9.78 -1.38
N VAL A 73 -10.38 8.74 -0.91
CA VAL A 73 -10.53 8.21 0.46
C VAL A 73 -10.20 9.28 1.50
N ASN A 74 -9.12 10.03 1.31
CA ASN A 74 -8.74 11.13 2.21
C ASN A 74 -9.77 12.28 2.20
N GLN A 75 -10.36 12.60 1.04
CA GLN A 75 -11.36 13.67 0.90
C GLN A 75 -12.76 13.25 1.40
N THR A 76 -13.12 11.98 1.23
CA THR A 76 -14.44 11.45 1.63
C THR A 76 -14.52 11.02 3.09
N GLY A 77 -13.42 11.15 3.85
CA GLY A 77 -13.47 11.13 5.31
C GLY A 77 -14.03 9.85 5.90
N LYS A 78 -13.85 8.69 5.25
CA LYS A 78 -14.05 7.40 5.94
C LYS A 78 -12.92 7.25 6.94
N SER A 79 -13.29 7.59 8.17
CA SER A 79 -12.49 7.76 9.36
C SER A 79 -11.56 6.60 9.64
N ASP A 80 -10.47 6.91 10.33
CA ASP A 80 -9.51 5.99 10.93
C ASP A 80 -10.26 4.93 11.75
N ILE A 81 -10.56 3.79 11.12
CA ILE A 81 -11.33 2.69 11.72
C ILE A 81 -10.53 2.20 12.93
N GLN A 82 -11.04 2.50 14.12
CA GLN A 82 -10.42 2.01 15.35
C GLN A 82 -10.82 0.54 15.54
N TYR A 83 -9.84 -0.31 15.78
CA TYR A 83 -10.06 -1.74 15.99
C TYR A 83 -10.01 -2.10 17.47
N CYS A 84 -10.79 -3.10 17.86
CA CYS A 84 -10.81 -3.60 19.22
C CYS A 84 -9.47 -4.26 19.59
N ALA A 85 -8.93 -3.91 20.76
CA ALA A 85 -7.71 -4.53 21.28
C ALA A 85 -7.92 -6.01 21.71
N LYS A 86 -9.14 -6.39 22.08
CA LYS A 86 -9.49 -7.77 22.49
C LYS A 86 -9.85 -8.67 21.30
N HIS A 87 -10.58 -8.11 20.33
CA HIS A 87 -11.10 -8.86 19.19
C HIS A 87 -10.45 -8.33 17.90
N GLN A 88 -9.47 -9.09 17.38
CA GLN A 88 -8.69 -8.67 16.22
C GLN A 88 -9.59 -8.37 15.02
N MET A 89 -9.28 -7.29 14.32
CA MET A 89 -10.00 -6.82 13.12
C MET A 89 -11.48 -6.52 13.32
N GLN A 90 -11.98 -6.46 14.56
CA GLN A 90 -13.34 -6.00 14.83
C GLN A 90 -13.35 -4.47 14.99
N PRO A 91 -14.09 -3.74 14.17
CA PRO A 91 -14.18 -2.29 14.26
C PRO A 91 -15.00 -1.88 15.50
N LEU A 92 -14.60 -0.77 16.12
CA LEU A 92 -15.26 -0.19 17.28
C LEU A 92 -16.43 0.71 16.83
N ASN A 93 -17.53 0.09 16.40
CA ASN A 93 -18.71 0.80 15.85
C ASN A 93 -19.75 1.18 16.92
N PHE A 94 -19.58 0.74 18.15
CA PHE A 94 -20.55 0.95 19.21
C PHE A 94 -19.95 1.74 20.37
N PHE A 95 -20.79 2.44 21.13
CA PHE A 95 -20.39 3.14 22.34
C PHE A 95 -21.20 2.63 23.53
N CYS A 96 -20.51 2.16 24.57
CA CYS A 96 -21.15 1.72 25.80
C CYS A 96 -21.28 2.90 26.76
N GLU A 97 -22.49 3.38 27.04
CA GLU A 97 -22.70 4.57 27.88
C GLU A 97 -22.21 4.37 29.33
N PRO A 98 -22.52 3.25 30.03
CA PRO A 98 -22.07 3.07 31.40
C PRO A 98 -20.55 2.92 31.55
N CYS A 99 -19.86 2.51 30.49
CA CYS A 99 -18.41 2.33 30.47
C CYS A 99 -17.66 3.51 29.83
N ILE A 100 -18.40 4.44 29.20
CA ILE A 100 -17.87 5.64 28.54
C ILE A 100 -16.72 5.28 27.58
N MET A 101 -16.93 4.24 26.76
CA MET A 101 -15.89 3.77 25.85
C MET A 101 -16.47 3.12 24.59
N PRO A 102 -15.73 3.20 23.47
CA PRO A 102 -16.11 2.51 22.24
C PRO A 102 -15.84 1.00 22.37
N VAL A 103 -16.76 0.20 21.84
CA VAL A 103 -16.76 -1.26 21.90
C VAL A 103 -17.11 -1.85 20.52
N CYS A 104 -16.62 -3.06 20.25
CA CYS A 104 -16.99 -3.80 19.04
C CYS A 104 -18.22 -4.68 19.28
N CYS A 105 -18.78 -5.26 18.21
CA CYS A 105 -19.93 -6.17 18.27
C CYS A 105 -19.73 -7.31 19.29
N ASP A 106 -18.58 -7.98 19.25
CA ASP A 106 -18.31 -9.09 20.16
C ASP A 106 -18.25 -8.65 21.63
N CYS A 107 -17.75 -7.44 21.89
CA CYS A 107 -17.75 -6.87 23.24
C CYS A 107 -19.18 -6.67 23.77
N THR A 108 -20.16 -6.32 22.94
CA THR A 108 -21.56 -6.16 23.38
C THR A 108 -22.19 -7.51 23.76
N VAL A 109 -21.76 -8.59 23.10
CA VAL A 109 -22.27 -9.95 23.32
C VAL A 109 -21.54 -10.69 24.44
N ILE A 110 -20.38 -10.26 24.91
CA ILE A 110 -19.61 -10.97 25.95
C ILE A 110 -19.59 -10.16 27.26
N ASP A 111 -19.08 -8.94 27.17
CA ASP A 111 -18.74 -8.10 28.32
C ASP A 111 -19.83 -7.05 28.60
N HIS A 112 -20.30 -6.36 27.57
CA HIS A 112 -21.20 -5.20 27.65
C HIS A 112 -22.64 -5.54 27.26
N LYS A 113 -23.20 -6.59 27.88
CA LYS A 113 -24.56 -7.04 27.65
C LYS A 113 -25.60 -6.13 28.32
N GLU A 114 -26.74 -5.91 27.65
CA GLU A 114 -27.91 -5.26 28.25
C GLU A 114 -28.40 -5.99 29.51
N SER A 115 -28.33 -7.33 29.51
CA SER A 115 -28.70 -8.14 30.69
C SER A 115 -27.83 -7.87 31.93
N LYS A 116 -26.66 -7.25 31.75
CA LYS A 116 -25.74 -6.82 32.82
C LYS A 116 -25.83 -5.32 33.11
N GLY A 117 -26.81 -4.62 32.52
CA GLY A 117 -27.03 -3.18 32.71
C GLY A 117 -26.17 -2.28 31.81
N HIS A 118 -25.56 -2.82 30.76
CA HIS A 118 -24.84 -2.00 29.77
C HIS A 118 -25.79 -1.52 28.68
N ILE A 119 -25.81 -0.21 28.45
CA ILE A 119 -26.53 0.41 27.33
C ILE A 119 -25.51 0.72 26.25
N VAL A 120 -25.74 0.20 25.05
CA VAL A 120 -24.81 0.31 23.93
C VAL A 120 -25.53 0.96 22.75
N VAL A 121 -24.94 2.02 22.19
CA VAL A 121 -25.48 2.78 21.05
C VAL A 121 -24.55 2.65 19.84
N ASN A 122 -25.11 2.71 18.63
CA ASN A 122 -24.33 2.73 17.40
C ASN A 122 -23.76 4.15 17.19
N VAL A 123 -22.49 4.26 16.80
CA VAL A 123 -21.81 5.56 16.60
C VAL A 123 -22.10 6.15 15.21
N ASP A 124 -22.59 5.33 14.26
CA ASP A 124 -22.90 5.73 12.89
C ASP A 124 -24.39 6.08 12.65
N GLU A 125 -25.25 6.03 13.69
CA GLU A 125 -26.65 6.50 13.66
C GLU A 125 -26.79 7.93 14.20
#